data_AF-A0ABD5B891-F1
#
_entry.id   AF-A0ABD5B891-F1
#
_cell.length_a   1.000
_cell.length_b   1.000
_cell.length_c   1.000
_cell.angle_alpha   90.00
_cell.angle_beta   90.00
_cell.angle_gamma   90.00
#
_symmetry.space_group_name_H-M   'P 1'
#
loop_
_entity.id
_entity.type
_entity.pdbx_description
1 polymer ?
#
loop_
_entity_poly.entity_id
_entity_poly.type
_entity_poly.pdbx_seq_one_letter_code
_entity_poly.pdbx_strand_id
1 'polypeptide(L)'
;MIKTAQILSFLVLLGMFSSTHAQIKSNLSSGGNTEKKEERMNDYHQARVDILVKNLGLNENQEKAFREVYNNYEVSQMFVMKEFKEKYNKPELSEEETKEKIYTGFDVSQKLLNNKRTYADRFLKVLTPKQLEKMFEMEKRMGRRIMDKKHQEEEKK
;
A
#
# COMPACT_ATOMS: atom_id res chain seq x y z
N MET A 1 47.79 -23.50 -44.32
CA MET A 1 47.54 -22.08 -44.68
C MET A 1 47.48 -21.26 -43.40
N ILE A 2 48.54 -20.50 -43.15
CA ILE A 2 48.74 -19.61 -41.98
C ILE A 2 48.42 -18.19 -42.44
N LYS A 3 47.65 -17.42 -41.66
CA LYS A 3 47.81 -15.96 -41.58
C LYS A 3 47.53 -15.46 -40.16
N THR A 4 48.62 -15.04 -39.52
CA THR A 4 48.74 -14.24 -38.30
C THR A 4 48.38 -12.78 -38.56
N ALA A 5 47.76 -12.09 -37.58
CA ALA A 5 47.80 -10.63 -37.44
C ALA A 5 47.73 -10.33 -35.94
N GLN A 6 48.89 -10.15 -35.30
CA GLN A 6 49.51 -8.86 -34.97
C GLN A 6 48.82 -8.14 -33.79
N ILE A 7 49.46 -8.28 -32.63
CA ILE A 7 49.30 -7.46 -31.44
C ILE A 7 50.08 -6.15 -31.66
N LEU A 8 49.46 -5.02 -31.35
CA LEU A 8 50.18 -3.78 -31.02
C LEU A 8 49.50 -3.14 -29.81
N SER A 9 50.24 -3.18 -28.71
CA SER A 9 49.96 -2.61 -27.40
C SER A 9 50.41 -1.15 -27.37
N PHE A 10 49.69 -0.24 -26.72
CA PHE A 10 50.24 0.91 -25.98
C PHE A 10 49.14 1.44 -25.03
N LEU A 11 49.18 1.14 -23.72
CA LEU A 11 49.86 1.89 -22.63
C LEU A 11 49.13 3.20 -22.24
N VAL A 12 48.60 3.25 -21.01
CA VAL A 12 48.90 4.26 -19.95
C VAL A 12 47.69 4.72 -19.10
N LEU A 13 47.84 4.41 -17.80
CA LEU A 13 47.45 5.08 -16.55
C LEU A 13 45.98 5.33 -16.13
N LEU A 14 45.66 4.63 -15.03
CA LEU A 14 45.26 5.18 -13.72
C LEU A 14 44.67 6.60 -13.64
N GLY A 15 43.48 6.67 -13.05
CA GLY A 15 42.95 7.86 -12.39
C GLY A 15 41.77 7.51 -11.48
N MET A 16 42.05 6.96 -10.30
CA MET A 16 41.11 7.03 -9.17
C MET A 16 41.03 8.49 -8.72
N PHE A 17 39.85 9.11 -8.80
CA PHE A 17 39.49 10.23 -7.95
C PHE A 17 38.04 10.08 -7.51
N SER A 18 37.89 9.60 -6.28
CA SER A 18 36.69 9.78 -5.48
C SER A 18 36.60 11.26 -5.11
N SER A 19 35.55 11.96 -5.55
CA SER A 19 35.06 13.14 -4.86
C SER A 19 33.56 13.24 -5.01
N THR A 20 32.90 13.11 -3.86
CA THR A 20 31.49 13.39 -3.64
C THR A 20 31.14 14.79 -4.13
N HIS A 21 30.23 14.89 -5.11
CA HIS A 21 29.44 16.10 -5.32
C HIS A 21 27.97 15.75 -5.07
N ALA A 22 27.52 16.04 -3.85
CA ALA A 22 26.12 16.25 -3.58
C ALA A 22 25.70 17.54 -4.29
N GLN A 23 25.04 17.42 -5.43
CA GLN A 23 24.28 18.52 -6.03
C GLN A 23 22.86 18.03 -6.32
N ILE A 24 21.99 18.48 -5.43
CA ILE A 24 20.54 18.36 -5.51
C ILE A 24 20.01 19.37 -6.56
N LYS A 25 19.01 18.89 -7.31
CA LYS A 25 18.08 19.59 -8.22
C LYS A 25 18.57 19.97 -9.61
N SER A 26 18.18 19.14 -10.59
CA SER A 26 17.10 19.51 -11.52
C SER A 26 16.56 18.27 -12.23
N ASN A 27 15.24 18.09 -12.22
CA ASN A 27 14.43 18.14 -13.44
C ASN A 27 12.98 17.67 -13.18
N LEU A 28 12.08 18.63 -13.36
CA LEU A 28 10.70 18.43 -13.77
C LEU A 28 10.74 17.72 -15.13
N SER A 29 10.58 16.39 -15.13
CA SER A 29 10.32 15.63 -16.35
C SER A 29 8.93 15.00 -16.25
N SER A 30 8.12 15.36 -17.25
CA SER A 30 6.72 15.04 -17.41
C SER A 30 6.55 13.57 -17.80
N GLY A 31 6.66 12.69 -16.81
CA GLY A 31 6.22 11.28 -16.85
C GLY A 31 5.73 10.75 -15.48
N GLY A 32 5.84 11.54 -14.42
CA GLY A 32 5.85 11.04 -13.04
C GLY A 32 4.59 11.30 -12.20
N ASN A 33 3.38 11.14 -12.74
CA ASN A 33 2.16 11.31 -11.93
C ASN A 33 1.65 9.99 -11.31
N THR A 34 1.84 8.86 -12.00
CA THR A 34 1.42 7.54 -11.53
C THR A 34 2.44 6.97 -10.53
N GLU A 35 3.73 6.99 -10.85
CA GLU A 35 4.81 6.51 -9.97
C GLU A 35 4.84 7.27 -8.63
N LYS A 36 4.74 8.61 -8.65
CA LYS A 36 4.65 9.43 -7.41
C LYS A 36 3.36 9.20 -6.63
N LYS A 37 2.28 8.76 -7.27
CA LYS A 37 1.03 8.42 -6.57
C LYS A 37 1.16 7.04 -5.90
N GLU A 38 1.70 6.06 -6.60
CA GLU A 38 1.96 4.72 -6.07
C GLU A 38 2.96 4.75 -4.91
N GLU A 39 4.06 5.50 -5.05
CA GLU A 39 5.06 5.70 -3.99
C GLU A 39 4.43 6.29 -2.73
N ARG A 40 3.67 7.39 -2.85
CA ARG A 40 2.94 7.99 -1.72
C ARG A 40 1.93 7.04 -1.07
N MET A 41 1.24 6.22 -1.87
CA MET A 41 0.29 5.23 -1.34
C MET A 41 1.02 4.12 -0.58
N ASN A 42 2.17 3.67 -1.08
CA ASN A 42 3.02 2.70 -0.41
C ASN A 42 3.59 3.27 0.90
N ASP A 43 4.07 4.51 0.92
CA ASP A 43 4.54 5.18 2.13
C ASP A 43 3.47 5.26 3.21
N TYR A 44 2.24 5.61 2.79
CA TYR A 44 1.09 5.66 3.70
C TYR A 44 0.75 4.27 4.27
N HIS A 45 0.80 3.24 3.42
CA HIS A 45 0.59 1.86 3.82
C HIS A 45 1.62 1.42 4.85
N GLN A 46 2.91 1.58 4.55
CA GLN A 46 4.00 1.22 5.46
C GLN A 46 3.88 1.96 6.79
N ALA A 47 3.60 3.27 6.78
CA ALA A 47 3.40 4.06 7.99
C ALA A 47 2.24 3.53 8.86
N ARG A 48 1.14 3.07 8.25
CA ARG A 48 0.04 2.43 9.00
C ARG A 48 0.46 1.13 9.64
N VAL A 49 1.17 0.28 8.91
CA VAL A 49 1.68 -1.00 9.42
C VAL A 49 2.67 -0.76 10.57
N ASP A 50 3.57 0.20 10.43
CA ASP A 50 4.56 0.56 11.46
C ASP A 50 3.88 1.05 12.75
N ILE A 51 2.83 1.86 12.61
CA ILE A 51 2.00 2.29 13.75
C ILE A 51 1.38 1.08 14.44
N LEU A 52 0.83 0.12 13.69
CA LEU A 52 0.25 -1.10 14.26
C LEU A 52 1.31 -1.93 14.98
N VAL A 53 2.43 -2.26 14.33
CA VAL A 53 3.56 -3.01 14.91
C VAL A 53 3.99 -2.39 16.25
N LYS A 54 4.25 -1.09 16.26
CA LYS A 54 4.67 -0.36 17.47
C LYS A 54 3.63 -0.43 18.59
N ASN A 55 2.36 -0.21 18.28
CA ASN A 55 1.31 -0.17 19.30
C ASN A 55 0.90 -1.57 19.80
N LEU A 56 1.09 -2.60 18.98
CA LEU A 56 0.84 -4.00 19.37
C LEU A 56 1.99 -4.60 20.18
N GLY A 57 3.16 -3.93 20.20
CA GLY A 57 4.34 -4.39 20.93
C GLY A 57 4.88 -5.71 20.38
N LEU A 58 4.90 -5.87 19.05
CA LEU A 58 5.37 -7.09 18.40
C LEU A 58 6.88 -7.21 18.53
N ASN A 59 7.38 -8.41 18.80
CA ASN A 59 8.80 -8.72 18.65
C ASN A 59 9.16 -8.95 17.17
N GLU A 60 10.45 -9.04 16.85
CA GLU A 60 10.95 -9.16 15.46
C GLU A 60 10.34 -10.36 14.71
N ASN A 61 10.18 -11.51 15.36
CA ASN A 61 9.60 -12.69 14.75
C ASN A 61 8.11 -12.51 14.44
N GLN A 62 7.36 -11.93 15.39
CA GLN A 62 5.94 -11.64 15.21
C GLN A 62 5.72 -10.55 14.16
N GLU A 63 6.58 -9.53 14.13
CA GLU A 63 6.47 -8.42 13.19
C GLU A 63 6.53 -8.91 11.75
N LYS A 64 7.55 -9.71 11.39
CA LYS A 64 7.70 -10.22 10.02
C LYS A 64 6.45 -10.98 9.56
N ALA A 65 5.97 -11.92 10.38
CA ALA A 65 4.78 -12.70 10.08
C ALA A 65 3.50 -11.84 10.08
N PHE A 66 3.39 -10.86 10.98
CA PHE A 66 2.25 -9.95 11.05
C PHE A 66 2.14 -9.09 9.78
N ARG A 67 3.25 -8.51 9.32
CA ARG A 67 3.29 -7.68 8.11
C ARG A 67 2.78 -8.46 6.89
N GLU A 68 3.17 -9.72 6.74
CA GLU A 68 2.70 -10.59 5.66
C GLU A 68 1.18 -10.82 5.75
N VAL A 69 0.67 -11.23 6.91
CA VAL A 69 -0.76 -11.49 7.10
C VAL A 69 -1.58 -10.22 6.88
N TYR A 70 -1.10 -9.07 7.39
CA TYR A 70 -1.77 -7.79 7.28
C TYR A 70 -1.81 -7.25 5.84
N ASN A 71 -0.71 -7.37 5.09
CA ASN A 71 -0.70 -7.00 3.67
C ASN A 71 -1.70 -7.85 2.86
N ASN A 72 -1.72 -9.15 3.10
CA ASN A 72 -2.68 -10.06 2.46
C ASN A 72 -4.14 -9.74 2.83
N TYR A 73 -4.37 -9.27 4.06
CA TYR A 73 -5.68 -8.81 4.51
C TYR A 73 -6.11 -7.56 3.74
N GLU A 74 -5.27 -6.51 3.71
CA GLU A 74 -5.62 -5.27 3.02
C GLU A 74 -5.81 -5.46 1.51
N VAL A 75 -4.97 -6.24 0.85
CA VAL A 75 -5.14 -6.60 -0.58
C VAL A 75 -6.49 -7.29 -0.80
N SER A 76 -6.86 -8.22 0.07
CA SER A 76 -8.14 -8.93 -0.07
C SER A 76 -9.35 -8.01 0.14
N GLN A 77 -9.27 -7.06 1.07
CA GLN A 77 -10.31 -6.04 1.24
C GLN A 77 -10.40 -5.09 0.03
N MET A 78 -9.24 -4.68 -0.49
CA MET A 78 -9.17 -3.84 -1.69
C MET A 78 -9.82 -4.53 -2.89
N PHE A 79 -9.59 -5.83 -3.08
CA PHE A 79 -10.21 -6.61 -4.15
C PHE A 79 -11.74 -6.61 -4.03
N VAL A 80 -12.28 -6.87 -2.83
CA VAL A 80 -13.74 -6.83 -2.59
C VAL A 80 -14.31 -5.43 -2.86
N MET A 81 -13.59 -4.36 -2.51
CA MET A 81 -14.03 -2.98 -2.76
C MET A 81 -13.89 -2.54 -4.21
N LYS A 82 -12.91 -3.07 -4.95
CA LYS A 82 -12.59 -2.65 -6.32
C LYS A 82 -13.77 -2.90 -7.24
N GLU A 83 -14.31 -4.13 -7.22
CA GLU A 83 -15.45 -4.53 -8.06
C GLU A 83 -16.67 -3.61 -7.82
N PHE A 84 -16.97 -3.32 -6.54
CA PHE A 84 -18.08 -2.43 -6.18
C PHE A 84 -17.86 -1.00 -6.68
N LYS A 85 -16.66 -0.45 -6.48
CA LYS A 85 -16.34 0.91 -6.93
C LYS A 85 -16.44 1.02 -8.44
N GLU A 86 -15.81 0.11 -9.17
CA GLU A 86 -15.80 0.11 -10.64
C GLU A 86 -17.22 0.03 -11.22
N LYS A 87 -18.08 -0.83 -10.67
CA LYS A 87 -19.47 -0.99 -11.11
C LYS A 87 -20.29 0.30 -11.01
N TYR A 88 -20.07 1.08 -9.97
CA TYR A 88 -20.87 2.29 -9.67
C TYR A 88 -20.09 3.59 -9.87
N ASN A 89 -18.97 3.56 -10.61
CA ASN A 89 -18.13 4.72 -10.88
C ASN A 89 -18.63 5.51 -12.09
N LYS A 90 -19.79 6.16 -11.97
CA LYS A 90 -20.31 7.08 -12.98
C LYS A 90 -20.95 8.32 -12.34
N PRO A 91 -21.04 9.47 -13.07
CA PRO A 91 -21.47 10.74 -12.50
C PRO A 91 -22.89 10.71 -11.91
N GLU A 92 -23.82 10.01 -12.58
CA GLU A 92 -25.22 9.88 -12.18
C GLU A 92 -25.68 8.44 -12.34
N LEU A 93 -26.47 7.96 -11.36
CA LEU A 93 -27.13 6.65 -11.35
C LEU A 93 -28.64 6.88 -11.52
N SER A 94 -29.35 5.98 -12.20
CA SER A 94 -30.82 5.96 -12.16
C SER A 94 -31.32 5.59 -10.75
N GLU A 95 -32.61 5.76 -10.48
CA GLU A 95 -33.24 5.28 -9.25
C GLU A 95 -33.08 3.77 -9.06
N GLU A 96 -33.22 3.00 -10.13
CA GLU A 96 -33.03 1.54 -10.13
C GLU A 96 -31.57 1.16 -9.85
N GLU A 97 -30.61 1.81 -10.49
CA GLU A 97 -29.18 1.57 -10.25
C GLU A 97 -28.76 2.01 -8.85
N THR A 98 -29.37 3.07 -8.32
CA THR A 98 -29.18 3.52 -6.94
C THR A 98 -29.70 2.47 -5.96
N LYS A 99 -30.90 1.93 -6.21
CA LYS A 99 -31.45 0.82 -5.43
C LYS A 99 -30.54 -0.41 -5.50
N GLU A 100 -30.07 -0.78 -6.68
CA GLU A 100 -29.14 -1.89 -6.87
C GLU A 100 -27.82 -1.68 -6.10
N LYS A 101 -27.26 -0.47 -6.14
CA LYS A 101 -26.06 -0.08 -5.40
C LYS A 101 -26.23 -0.25 -3.90
N ILE A 102 -27.39 0.14 -3.34
CA ILE A 102 -27.69 -0.04 -1.92
C ILE A 102 -27.63 -1.52 -1.53
N TYR A 103 -28.36 -2.39 -2.24
CA TYR A 103 -28.38 -3.82 -1.93
C TYR A 103 -27.02 -4.49 -2.16
N THR A 104 -26.33 -4.15 -3.24
CA THR A 104 -24.96 -4.63 -3.48
C THR A 104 -24.01 -4.19 -2.36
N GLY A 105 -24.23 -3.00 -1.78
CA GLY A 105 -23.49 -2.51 -0.62
C GLY A 105 -23.62 -3.40 0.61
N PHE A 106 -24.79 -4.01 0.83
CA PHE A 106 -24.98 -5.00 1.89
C PHE A 106 -24.18 -6.29 1.62
N ASP A 107 -24.21 -6.79 0.39
CA ASP A 107 -23.43 -7.98 0.01
C ASP A 107 -21.94 -7.76 0.17
N VAL A 108 -21.47 -6.58 -0.23
CA VAL A 108 -20.08 -6.15 -0.08
C VAL A 108 -19.69 -6.06 1.40
N SER A 109 -20.57 -5.53 2.24
CA SER A 109 -20.37 -5.47 3.70
C SER A 109 -20.28 -6.88 4.30
N GLN A 110 -21.13 -7.81 3.86
CA GLN A 110 -21.09 -9.20 4.28
C GLN A 110 -19.80 -9.89 3.85
N LYS A 111 -19.33 -9.66 2.61
CA LYS A 111 -18.04 -10.16 2.12
C LYS A 111 -16.87 -9.65 2.96
N LEU A 112 -16.85 -8.36 3.28
CA LEU A 112 -15.82 -7.77 4.15
C LEU A 112 -15.86 -8.36 5.56
N LEU A 113 -17.05 -8.56 6.14
CA LEU A 113 -17.17 -9.18 7.46
C LEU A 113 -16.65 -10.62 7.46
N ASN A 114 -16.99 -11.40 6.43
CA ASN A 114 -16.50 -12.76 6.26
C ASN A 114 -14.98 -12.78 6.06
N ASN A 115 -14.44 -11.87 5.25
CA ASN A 115 -12.99 -11.70 5.08
C ASN A 115 -12.30 -11.39 6.41
N LYS A 116 -12.85 -10.47 7.21
CA LYS A 116 -12.34 -10.15 8.55
C LYS A 116 -12.35 -11.37 9.48
N ARG A 117 -13.39 -12.22 9.44
CA ARG A 117 -13.43 -13.48 10.19
C ARG A 117 -12.32 -14.44 9.75
N THR A 118 -12.18 -14.68 8.44
CA THR A 118 -11.13 -15.54 7.89
C THR A 118 -9.72 -15.08 8.29
N TYR A 119 -9.47 -13.76 8.25
CA TYR A 119 -8.16 -13.23 8.63
C TYR A 119 -7.96 -13.15 10.14
N ALA A 120 -9.02 -13.09 10.96
CA ALA A 120 -8.88 -13.22 12.41
C ALA A 120 -8.19 -14.54 12.77
N ASP A 121 -8.59 -15.66 12.17
CA ASP A 121 -7.95 -16.96 12.40
C ASP A 121 -6.48 -16.98 11.96
N ARG A 122 -6.13 -16.25 10.90
CA ARG A 122 -4.74 -16.12 10.43
C ARG A 122 -3.91 -15.25 11.37
N PHE A 123 -4.47 -14.13 11.83
CA PHE A 123 -3.82 -13.26 12.79
C PHE A 123 -3.59 -13.94 14.12
N LEU A 124 -4.53 -14.77 14.60
CA LEU A 124 -4.39 -15.51 15.86
C LEU A 124 -3.26 -16.55 15.86
N LYS A 125 -2.68 -16.88 14.70
CA LYS A 125 -1.46 -17.69 14.60
C LYS A 125 -0.18 -16.89 14.91
N VAL A 126 -0.26 -15.55 14.91
CA VAL A 126 0.89 -14.64 15.04
C VAL A 126 0.71 -13.69 16.22
N LEU A 127 -0.52 -13.28 16.50
CA LEU A 127 -0.94 -12.35 17.55
C LEU A 127 -1.68 -13.08 18.66
N THR A 128 -1.55 -12.58 19.88
CA THR A 128 -2.47 -12.93 20.96
C THR A 128 -3.88 -12.38 20.69
N PRO A 129 -4.94 -12.94 21.29
CA PRO A 129 -6.30 -12.39 21.17
C PRO A 129 -6.40 -10.90 21.54
N LYS A 130 -5.70 -10.46 22.60
CA LYS A 130 -5.65 -9.04 23.03
C LYS A 130 -4.98 -8.15 21.99
N GLN A 131 -3.92 -8.62 21.34
CA GLN A 131 -3.27 -7.88 20.25
C GLN A 131 -4.17 -7.78 19.02
N LEU A 132 -4.89 -8.85 18.67
CA LEU A 132 -5.85 -8.81 17.56
C LEU A 132 -7.02 -7.85 17.82
N GLU A 133 -7.60 -7.89 19.02
CA GLU A 133 -8.64 -6.94 19.43
C GLU A 133 -8.14 -5.49 19.29
N LYS A 134 -6.97 -5.18 19.88
CA LYS A 134 -6.35 -3.86 19.81
C LYS A 134 -6.09 -3.43 18.36
N MET A 135 -5.64 -4.34 17.50
CA MET A 135 -5.43 -4.07 16.08
C MET A 135 -6.74 -3.63 15.41
N PHE A 136 -7.84 -4.37 15.61
CA PHE A 136 -9.15 -4.00 15.05
C PHE A 136 -9.69 -2.67 15.57
N GLU A 137 -9.47 -2.34 16.85
CA GLU A 137 -9.82 -1.04 17.40
C GLU A 137 -9.04 0.10 16.73
N MET A 138 -7.74 -0.11 16.53
CA MET A 138 -6.86 0.84 15.85
C MET A 138 -7.28 1.06 14.40
N GLU A 139 -7.59 0.00 13.66
CA GLU A 139 -8.12 0.11 12.29
C GLU A 139 -9.40 0.94 12.24
N LYS A 140 -10.35 0.65 13.13
CA LYS A 140 -11.60 1.41 13.23
C LYS A 140 -11.34 2.90 13.49
N ARG A 141 -10.35 3.24 14.33
CA ARG A 141 -9.96 4.63 14.61
C ARG A 141 -9.26 5.30 13.43
N MET A 142 -8.39 4.58 12.73
CA MET A 142 -7.72 5.09 11.53
C MET A 142 -8.74 5.40 10.42
N GLY A 143 -9.70 4.51 10.18
CA GLY A 143 -10.78 4.72 9.22
C GLY A 143 -11.61 5.98 9.51
N ARG A 144 -12.01 6.22 10.77
CA ARG A 144 -12.77 7.43 11.15
C ARG A 144 -12.00 8.72 10.86
N ARG A 145 -10.74 8.80 11.26
CA ARG A 145 -9.91 10.00 11.04
C ARG A 145 -9.72 10.36 9.57
N ILE A 146 -9.71 9.37 8.68
CA ILE A 146 -9.62 9.62 7.23
C ILE A 146 -10.93 10.23 6.71
N MET A 147 -12.08 9.73 7.17
CA MET A 147 -13.39 10.28 6.80
C MET A 147 -13.53 11.73 7.31
N ASP A 148 -13.20 11.98 8.57
CA ASP A 148 -13.30 13.32 9.18
C ASP A 148 -12.45 14.37 8.42
N LYS A 149 -11.23 14.01 8.02
CA LYS A 149 -10.36 14.89 7.23
C LYS A 149 -10.90 15.21 5.85
N LYS A 150 -11.48 14.22 5.16
CA LYS A 150 -12.10 14.43 3.84
C LYS A 150 -13.27 15.41 3.92
N HIS A 151 -14.14 15.24 4.92
CA HIS A 151 -15.26 16.16 5.13
C HIS A 151 -14.78 17.60 5.37
N GLN A 152 -13.74 17.80 6.18
CA GLN A 152 -13.17 19.14 6.44
C GLN A 152 -12.50 19.79 5.21
N GLU A 153 -12.00 18.99 4.26
CA GLU A 153 -11.41 19.49 3.00
C GLU A 153 -12.48 19.82 1.95
N GLU A 154 -13.61 19.12 1.97
CA GLU A 154 -14.77 19.38 1.12
C GLU A 154 -15.52 20.65 1.54
N GLU A 155 -15.67 20.92 2.85
CA GLU A 155 -16.30 22.15 3.38
C GLU A 155 -15.50 23.43 3.10
N LYS A 156 -14.22 23.31 2.72
CA LYS A 156 -13.32 24.45 2.45
C LYS A 156 -13.25 24.82 0.95
N LYS A 157 -13.95 24.09 0.08
CA LYS A 157 -14.04 24.37 -1.36
C LYS A 157 -15.38 24.99 -1.70
#